data_AF-A0A2E3PYD1-F1
#
_entry.id   AF-A0A2E3PYD1-F1
#
_cell.length_a   1.000
_cell.length_b   1.000
_cell.length_c   1.000
_cell.angle_alpha   90.00
_cell.angle_beta   90.00
_cell.angle_gamma   90.00
#
_symmetry.space_group_name_H-M   'P 1'
#
loop_
_entity.id
_entity.type
_entity.pdbx_description
1 polymer ?
#
loop_
_entity_poly.entity_id
_entity_poly.type
_entity_poly.pdbx_seq_one_letter_code
_entity_poly.pdbx_strand_id
1 'polypeptide(L)'
;MPDGWGANGKPWLAHRVLICQSGETNATIFENLAIQSGAEEIGGGMYNKYSSPTLTDCNFCGNANPSGYGSIAGDPINGRSSGNNMLEARCVLGDINFDGDYDEDDARAAMADFGITEGTPGDMDGDDDVDAADFVAVRDRIGVDALGCLVADINGDGQVDGADFAYVLGYWGLCSAP
;
A
#
# COMPACT_ATOMS: atom_id res chain seq x y z
N MET A 1 3.04 -27.31 -22.35
CA MET A 1 1.65 -26.87 -22.52
C MET A 1 0.82 -28.13 -22.73
N PRO A 2 -0.21 -28.41 -21.93
CA PRO A 2 -1.04 -29.59 -22.18
C PRO A 2 -1.87 -29.40 -23.45
N ASP A 3 -1.90 -30.44 -24.24
CA ASP A 3 -2.62 -30.70 -25.48
C ASP A 3 -4.15 -30.68 -25.29
N GLY A 4 -4.72 -29.49 -25.10
CA GLY A 4 -6.07 -29.34 -24.54
C GLY A 4 -7.23 -29.13 -25.51
N TRP A 5 -7.23 -29.56 -26.78
CA TRP A 5 -8.34 -29.26 -27.71
C TRP A 5 -9.56 -30.18 -27.49
N GLY A 6 -10.72 -29.58 -27.19
CA GLY A 6 -12.01 -30.25 -27.03
C GLY A 6 -12.90 -30.26 -28.25
N ALA A 7 -13.95 -31.08 -28.17
CA ALA A 7 -14.92 -31.23 -29.26
C ALA A 7 -15.52 -29.85 -29.60
N ASN A 8 -15.36 -29.42 -30.87
CA ASN A 8 -15.59 -28.08 -31.44
C ASN A 8 -14.34 -27.22 -31.66
N GLY A 9 -13.13 -27.74 -31.42
CA GLY A 9 -11.88 -27.01 -31.68
C GLY A 9 -11.56 -25.91 -30.67
N LYS A 10 -12.29 -25.87 -29.56
CA LYS A 10 -12.04 -25.00 -28.39
C LYS A 10 -11.28 -25.79 -27.33
N PRO A 11 -10.36 -25.20 -26.56
CA PRO A 11 -9.72 -25.92 -25.47
C PRO A 11 -10.74 -26.47 -24.45
N TRP A 12 -10.53 -27.67 -23.86
CA TRP A 12 -11.40 -28.27 -22.81
C TRP A 12 -11.54 -27.40 -21.54
N LEU A 13 -10.76 -26.33 -21.44
CA LEU A 13 -10.78 -25.35 -20.36
C LEU A 13 -11.35 -23.99 -20.81
N ALA A 14 -12.01 -23.91 -21.97
CA ALA A 14 -12.54 -22.64 -22.47
C ALA A 14 -13.72 -22.17 -21.61
N HIS A 15 -13.47 -21.25 -20.69
CA HIS A 15 -14.48 -20.61 -19.84
C HIS A 15 -14.12 -19.15 -19.64
N ARG A 16 -15.12 -18.29 -19.76
CA ARG A 16 -15.00 -16.87 -19.46
C ARG A 16 -15.66 -16.59 -18.12
N VAL A 17 -15.04 -15.75 -17.29
CA VAL A 17 -15.59 -15.45 -15.96
C VAL A 17 -16.80 -14.52 -16.08
N LEU A 18 -16.66 -13.41 -16.81
CA LEU A 18 -17.69 -12.36 -16.93
C LEU A 18 -18.00 -11.99 -18.38
N ILE A 19 -19.27 -11.66 -18.63
CA ILE A 19 -19.76 -11.17 -19.92
C ILE A 19 -20.72 -10.01 -19.65
N CYS A 20 -20.47 -8.86 -20.28
CA CYS A 20 -21.45 -7.80 -20.47
C CYS A 20 -21.83 -7.77 -21.96
N GLN A 21 -23.11 -7.81 -22.30
CA GLN A 21 -23.53 -8.15 -23.66
C GLN A 21 -24.61 -7.25 -24.28
N SER A 22 -25.33 -6.46 -23.50
CA SER A 22 -26.47 -5.70 -24.02
C SER A 22 -26.87 -4.51 -23.14
N GLY A 23 -26.11 -3.42 -23.26
CA GLY A 23 -26.52 -2.10 -22.78
C GLY A 23 -26.22 -1.82 -21.32
N GLU A 24 -25.35 -2.62 -20.68
CA GLU A 24 -24.79 -2.31 -19.37
C GLU A 24 -24.08 -0.94 -19.46
N THR A 25 -24.50 0.02 -18.65
CA THR A 25 -23.89 1.35 -18.60
C THR A 25 -22.93 1.44 -17.42
N ASN A 26 -22.33 2.61 -17.19
CA ASN A 26 -21.53 2.88 -15.99
C ASN A 26 -22.31 2.78 -14.67
N ALA A 27 -23.64 2.58 -14.72
CA ALA A 27 -24.45 2.20 -13.56
C ALA A 27 -24.30 0.72 -13.18
N THR A 28 -23.77 -0.11 -14.08
CA THR A 28 -23.39 -1.50 -13.77
C THR A 28 -22.00 -1.48 -13.16
N ILE A 29 -21.93 -1.68 -11.85
CA ILE A 29 -20.69 -1.59 -11.07
C ILE A 29 -20.29 -2.99 -10.63
N PHE A 30 -19.05 -3.38 -10.94
CA PHE A 30 -18.38 -4.51 -10.30
C PHE A 30 -17.33 -3.96 -9.35
N GLU A 31 -17.45 -4.36 -8.09
CA GLU A 31 -16.58 -3.90 -7.01
C GLU A 31 -15.95 -5.09 -6.28
N ASN A 32 -14.67 -4.97 -5.96
CA ASN A 32 -13.96 -5.88 -5.05
C ASN A 32 -13.96 -7.35 -5.51
N LEU A 33 -13.82 -7.58 -6.83
CA LEU A 33 -13.80 -8.92 -7.42
C LEU A 33 -12.38 -9.37 -7.78
N ALA A 34 -12.05 -10.61 -7.43
CA ALA A 34 -10.91 -11.33 -7.98
C ALA A 34 -11.37 -12.20 -9.16
N ILE A 35 -10.93 -11.85 -10.38
CA ILE A 35 -11.31 -12.52 -11.63
C ILE A 35 -10.12 -13.30 -12.15
N GLN A 36 -10.19 -14.63 -12.05
CA GLN A 36 -9.03 -15.49 -12.26
C GLN A 36 -9.36 -16.75 -13.08
N SER A 37 -8.30 -17.32 -13.66
CA SER A 37 -8.30 -18.61 -14.35
C SER A 37 -9.20 -18.71 -15.59
N GLY A 38 -9.79 -17.60 -16.05
CA GLY A 38 -10.61 -17.60 -17.25
C GLY A 38 -9.76 -17.83 -18.51
N ALA A 39 -10.22 -18.69 -19.40
CA ALA A 39 -9.55 -19.00 -20.65
C ALA A 39 -10.55 -18.96 -21.82
N GLU A 40 -10.43 -17.99 -22.72
CA GLU A 40 -11.29 -17.90 -23.90
C GLU A 40 -10.51 -17.28 -25.07
N GLU A 41 -10.98 -17.46 -26.31
CA GLU A 41 -10.40 -16.82 -27.49
C GLU A 41 -10.29 -15.30 -27.35
N ILE A 42 -11.27 -14.66 -26.70
CA ILE A 42 -11.36 -13.21 -26.55
C ILE A 42 -11.76 -12.89 -25.11
N GLY A 43 -10.85 -12.23 -24.37
CA GLY A 43 -11.07 -11.78 -22.99
C GLY A 43 -11.36 -12.94 -22.05
N GLY A 44 -10.32 -13.65 -21.60
CA GLY A 44 -10.45 -14.82 -20.76
C GLY A 44 -11.14 -14.52 -19.43
N GLY A 45 -10.87 -13.35 -18.83
CA GLY A 45 -11.55 -12.90 -17.62
C GLY A 45 -12.91 -12.28 -17.92
N MET A 46 -12.93 -11.24 -18.77
CA MET A 46 -14.13 -10.48 -19.09
C MET A 46 -14.22 -10.13 -20.58
N TYR A 47 -15.43 -10.22 -21.13
CA TYR A 47 -15.76 -9.71 -22.45
C TYR A 47 -16.88 -8.70 -22.36
N ASN A 48 -16.60 -7.48 -22.79
CA ASN A 48 -17.53 -6.36 -22.77
C ASN A 48 -18.04 -6.08 -24.20
N LYS A 49 -19.33 -6.23 -24.46
CA LYS A 49 -19.91 -6.04 -25.79
C LYS A 49 -21.17 -5.20 -25.71
N TYR A 50 -21.24 -4.16 -26.54
CA TYR A 50 -22.28 -3.14 -26.56
C TYR A 50 -22.61 -2.58 -25.17
N SER A 51 -21.56 -2.37 -24.37
CA SER A 51 -21.64 -2.19 -22.93
C SER A 51 -20.48 -1.33 -22.41
N SER A 52 -20.65 -0.72 -21.23
CA SER A 52 -19.71 0.24 -20.62
C SER A 52 -19.78 0.21 -19.08
N PRO A 53 -19.66 -0.96 -18.43
CA PRO A 53 -19.72 -1.08 -16.98
C PRO A 53 -18.56 -0.33 -16.31
N THR A 54 -18.70 -0.08 -15.01
CA THR A 54 -17.64 0.45 -14.15
C THR A 54 -17.01 -0.67 -13.34
N LEU A 55 -15.68 -0.74 -13.37
CA LEU A 55 -14.89 -1.63 -12.52
C LEU A 55 -14.21 -0.78 -11.45
N THR A 56 -14.33 -1.21 -10.20
CA THR A 56 -13.68 -0.59 -9.04
C THR A 56 -13.10 -1.70 -8.19
N ASP A 57 -11.84 -1.59 -7.81
CA ASP A 57 -11.13 -2.55 -6.95
C ASP A 57 -11.23 -4.00 -7.44
N CYS A 58 -11.25 -4.18 -8.77
CA CYS A 58 -11.28 -5.50 -9.41
C CYS A 58 -9.88 -5.91 -9.85
N ASN A 59 -9.50 -7.13 -9.50
CA ASN A 59 -8.24 -7.73 -9.88
C ASN A 59 -8.44 -8.77 -10.99
N PHE A 60 -7.58 -8.74 -12.01
CA PHE A 60 -7.53 -9.73 -13.07
C PHE A 60 -6.12 -10.36 -13.14
N CYS A 61 -6.03 -11.67 -12.86
CA CYS A 61 -4.79 -12.42 -13.01
C CYS A 61 -5.05 -13.84 -13.51
N GLY A 62 -4.06 -14.46 -14.15
CA GLY A 62 -4.17 -15.84 -14.63
C GLY A 62 -5.23 -16.06 -15.70
N ASN A 63 -5.76 -14.98 -16.30
CA ASN A 63 -6.73 -15.06 -17.39
C ASN A 63 -6.00 -15.11 -18.73
N ALA A 64 -6.36 -16.06 -19.59
CA ALA A 64 -5.63 -16.37 -20.81
C ALA A 64 -6.50 -16.34 -22.06
N ASN A 65 -5.84 -16.05 -23.17
CA ASN A 65 -6.33 -16.26 -24.53
C ASN A 65 -5.26 -17.04 -25.32
N PRO A 66 -5.52 -17.47 -26.57
CA PRO A 66 -4.55 -18.22 -27.36
C PRO A 66 -3.21 -17.50 -27.61
N SER A 67 -3.15 -16.17 -27.46
CA SER A 67 -1.93 -15.37 -27.62
C SER A 67 -1.12 -15.17 -26.32
N GLY A 68 -1.65 -15.56 -25.16
CA GLY A 68 -1.00 -15.36 -23.86
C GLY A 68 -1.99 -14.99 -22.77
N TYR A 69 -1.60 -14.07 -21.88
CA TYR A 69 -2.54 -13.50 -20.92
C TYR A 69 -3.39 -12.43 -21.61
N GLY A 70 -4.67 -12.42 -21.31
CA GLY A 70 -5.64 -11.56 -22.01
C GLY A 70 -6.90 -11.48 -21.20
N SER A 71 -6.86 -10.65 -20.16
CA SER A 71 -7.89 -10.60 -19.12
C SER A 71 -9.20 -9.99 -19.61
N ILE A 72 -9.14 -8.90 -20.36
CA ILE A 72 -10.32 -8.11 -20.74
C ILE A 72 -10.30 -7.87 -22.25
N ALA A 73 -11.45 -8.00 -22.90
CA ALA A 73 -11.59 -7.64 -24.32
C ALA A 73 -12.98 -7.05 -24.63
N GLY A 74 -13.07 -6.34 -25.75
CA GLY A 74 -14.30 -5.75 -26.28
C GLY A 74 -14.37 -4.24 -26.11
N ASP A 75 -15.56 -3.71 -25.87
CA ASP A 75 -15.82 -2.27 -25.75
C ASP A 75 -15.14 -1.66 -24.51
N PRO A 76 -14.92 -0.32 -24.48
CA PRO A 76 -14.30 0.35 -23.36
C PRO A 76 -15.05 0.13 -22.04
N ILE A 77 -14.28 -0.07 -20.97
CA ILE A 77 -14.78 -0.14 -19.60
C ILE A 77 -14.55 1.22 -18.93
N ASN A 78 -15.54 1.69 -18.16
CA ASN A 78 -15.49 2.99 -17.49
C ASN A 78 -14.95 2.84 -16.07
N GLY A 79 -13.64 2.74 -15.91
CA GLY A 79 -12.98 2.69 -14.61
C GLY A 79 -11.53 2.23 -14.76
N ARG A 80 -10.61 2.88 -14.04
CA ARG A 80 -9.27 2.31 -13.83
C ARG A 80 -9.51 1.04 -13.01
N SER A 81 -9.18 -0.14 -13.53
CA SER A 81 -8.96 -1.30 -12.67
C SER A 81 -7.97 -0.82 -11.61
N SER A 82 -8.40 -0.66 -10.37
CA SER A 82 -7.54 -0.15 -9.32
C SER A 82 -6.57 -1.24 -8.90
N GLY A 83 -5.37 -0.83 -8.53
CA GLY A 83 -4.27 -1.70 -8.15
C GLY A 83 -3.54 -2.27 -9.35
N ASN A 84 -4.20 -3.10 -10.16
CA ASN A 84 -3.51 -3.80 -11.22
C ASN A 84 -3.64 -3.11 -12.58
N ASN A 85 -2.51 -2.62 -13.07
CA ASN A 85 -2.33 -2.14 -14.43
C ASN A 85 -2.56 -3.29 -15.43
N MET A 86 -3.82 -3.70 -15.62
CA MET A 86 -4.29 -4.77 -16.50
C MET A 86 -3.28 -5.91 -16.64
N LEU A 87 -2.97 -6.60 -15.55
CA LEU A 87 -1.92 -7.63 -15.59
C LEU A 87 -2.35 -8.78 -16.51
N GLU A 88 -1.80 -8.72 -17.71
CA GLU A 88 -1.58 -9.84 -18.60
C GLU A 88 -0.52 -10.78 -17.97
N ALA A 89 -0.77 -11.27 -16.75
CA ALA A 89 0.16 -12.09 -16.00
C ALA A 89 -0.54 -13.22 -15.23
N ARG A 90 0.25 -14.16 -14.69
CA ARG A 90 -0.24 -15.24 -13.80
C ARG A 90 -0.69 -14.64 -12.47
N CYS A 91 -1.60 -15.31 -11.78
CA CYS A 91 -1.79 -15.05 -10.36
C CYS A 91 -0.53 -15.45 -9.60
N VAL A 92 0.01 -14.52 -8.83
CA VAL A 92 1.11 -14.78 -7.90
C VAL A 92 0.51 -15.27 -6.59
N LEU A 93 1.06 -16.36 -6.06
CA LEU A 93 0.60 -16.89 -4.78
C LEU A 93 1.23 -16.07 -3.66
N GLY A 94 0.40 -15.45 -2.82
CA GLY A 94 0.87 -14.57 -1.75
C GLY A 94 0.65 -13.08 -2.04
N ASP A 95 0.37 -12.74 -3.31
CA ASP A 95 -0.04 -11.41 -3.78
C ASP A 95 -1.46 -11.08 -3.27
N ILE A 96 -1.50 -10.48 -2.09
CA ILE A 96 -2.70 -10.07 -1.34
C ILE A 96 -3.09 -8.64 -1.74
N ASN A 97 -2.12 -7.77 -2.04
CA ASN A 97 -2.37 -6.37 -2.41
C ASN A 97 -2.71 -6.20 -3.91
N PHE A 98 -2.49 -7.23 -4.71
CA PHE A 98 -2.73 -7.26 -6.15
C PHE A 98 -1.93 -6.20 -6.90
N ASP A 99 -0.61 -6.21 -6.77
CA ASP A 99 0.31 -5.42 -7.60
C ASP A 99 1.19 -6.26 -8.55
N GLY A 100 1.13 -7.59 -8.42
CA GLY A 100 1.73 -8.55 -9.33
C GLY A 100 3.02 -9.19 -8.85
N ASP A 101 3.45 -8.98 -7.61
CA ASP A 101 4.51 -9.78 -6.98
C ASP A 101 4.13 -10.27 -5.57
N TYR A 102 5.09 -10.85 -4.84
CA TYR A 102 4.87 -11.32 -3.46
C TYR A 102 5.94 -10.71 -2.57
N ASP A 103 5.61 -9.62 -1.89
CA ASP A 103 6.58 -8.78 -1.19
C ASP A 103 6.09 -8.27 0.18
N GLU A 104 6.73 -7.20 0.68
CA GLU A 104 6.41 -6.60 1.98
C GLU A 104 5.05 -5.91 2.00
N ASP A 105 4.58 -5.41 0.87
CA ASP A 105 3.28 -4.75 0.75
C ASP A 105 2.15 -5.77 0.92
N ASP A 106 2.35 -7.03 0.50
CA ASP A 106 1.44 -8.12 0.79
C ASP A 106 1.43 -8.53 2.25
N ALA A 107 2.59 -8.52 2.89
CA ALA A 107 2.69 -8.78 4.33
C ALA A 107 1.92 -7.70 5.09
N ARG A 108 2.06 -6.42 4.69
CA ARG A 108 1.31 -5.30 5.27
C ARG A 108 -0.19 -5.41 4.98
N ALA A 109 -0.59 -5.78 3.77
CA ALA A 109 -1.99 -6.03 3.42
C ALA A 109 -2.58 -7.20 4.24
N ALA A 110 -1.80 -8.27 4.46
CA ALA A 110 -2.19 -9.38 5.31
C ALA A 110 -2.34 -8.95 6.78
N MET A 111 -1.38 -8.16 7.29
CA MET A 111 -1.43 -7.60 8.64
C MET A 111 -2.66 -6.69 8.83
N ALA A 112 -2.96 -5.86 7.83
CA ALA A 112 -4.14 -5.00 7.82
C ALA A 112 -5.46 -5.78 7.92
N ASP A 113 -5.57 -6.95 7.29
CA ASP A 113 -6.77 -7.82 7.40
C ASP A 113 -7.01 -8.33 8.83
N PHE A 114 -5.95 -8.50 9.61
CA PHE A 114 -6.02 -8.83 11.04
C PHE A 114 -6.20 -7.59 11.94
N GLY A 115 -6.40 -6.40 11.36
CA GLY A 115 -6.49 -5.14 12.10
C GLY A 115 -5.15 -4.70 12.69
N ILE A 116 -4.04 -5.26 12.18
CA ILE A 116 -2.69 -4.76 12.40
C ILE A 116 -2.41 -3.80 11.25
N THR A 117 -3.07 -2.65 11.31
CA THR A 117 -2.83 -1.51 10.45
C THR A 117 -1.98 -0.51 11.23
N GLU A 118 -1.17 0.26 10.54
CA GLU A 118 -0.42 1.43 11.03
C GLU A 118 -1.02 2.11 12.27
N GLY A 119 -0.17 2.32 13.27
CA GLY A 119 -0.54 2.64 14.64
C GLY A 119 0.03 1.68 15.69
N THR A 120 1.09 0.95 15.36
CA THR A 120 1.91 0.23 16.34
C THR A 120 2.30 1.20 17.46
N PRO A 121 1.97 0.93 18.73
CA PRO A 121 2.49 1.72 19.84
C PRO A 121 4.03 1.70 19.79
N GLY A 122 4.64 2.79 19.31
CA GLY A 122 6.06 2.81 18.97
C GLY A 122 6.42 3.72 17.80
N ASP A 123 5.54 3.83 16.79
CA ASP A 123 5.70 4.75 15.65
C ASP A 123 5.42 6.19 16.11
N MET A 124 6.47 7.00 16.16
CA MET A 124 6.49 8.33 16.76
C MET A 124 6.85 9.41 15.75
N ASP A 125 7.33 9.07 14.55
CA ASP A 125 7.55 10.02 13.45
C ASP A 125 6.55 9.90 12.29
N GLY A 126 5.67 8.90 12.32
CA GLY A 126 4.54 8.73 11.41
C GLY A 126 4.97 8.29 10.01
N ASP A 127 6.08 7.56 9.92
CA ASP A 127 6.57 6.95 8.68
C ASP A 127 6.13 5.51 8.48
N ASP A 128 5.19 5.04 9.33
CA ASP A 128 4.49 3.76 9.24
C ASP A 128 5.40 2.54 9.59
N ASP A 129 6.54 2.75 10.27
CA ASP A 129 7.43 1.70 10.78
C ASP A 129 7.80 1.90 12.28
N VAL A 130 8.38 0.88 12.94
CA VAL A 130 8.97 1.01 14.30
C VAL A 130 10.48 0.72 14.26
N ASP A 131 11.30 1.75 14.12
CA ASP A 131 12.74 1.64 13.90
C ASP A 131 13.60 2.66 14.71
N ALA A 132 14.81 2.97 14.22
CA ALA A 132 15.71 3.91 14.89
C ALA A 132 15.26 5.37 14.78
N ALA A 133 14.49 5.72 13.76
CA ALA A 133 13.93 7.05 13.54
C ALA A 133 12.88 7.39 14.61
N ASP A 134 12.09 6.41 15.07
CA ASP A 134 11.20 6.58 16.23
C ASP A 134 11.94 6.85 17.52
N PHE A 135 13.07 6.15 17.74
CA PHE A 135 13.89 6.41 18.91
C PHE A 135 14.46 7.84 18.88
N VAL A 136 14.80 8.35 17.69
CA VAL A 136 15.19 9.75 17.48
C VAL A 136 14.02 10.71 17.74
N ALA A 137 12.82 10.39 17.26
CA ALA A 137 11.62 11.18 17.51
C ALA A 137 11.26 11.23 19.00
N VAL A 138 11.38 10.11 19.71
CA VAL A 138 11.22 10.01 21.16
C VAL A 138 12.31 10.80 21.89
N ARG A 139 13.57 10.67 21.46
CA ARG A 139 14.72 11.40 22.01
C ARG A 139 14.53 12.92 21.92
N ASP A 140 14.12 13.40 20.76
CA ASP A 140 13.93 14.83 20.47
C ASP A 140 12.70 15.37 21.20
N ARG A 141 11.64 14.56 21.36
CA ARG A 141 10.39 14.93 22.06
C ARG A 141 10.50 14.87 23.59
N ILE A 142 11.31 13.97 24.13
CA ILE A 142 11.68 13.93 25.56
C ILE A 142 12.73 15.00 25.88
N GLY A 143 13.39 15.55 24.86
CA GLY A 143 14.40 16.60 25.01
C GLY A 143 15.59 16.11 25.82
N VAL A 144 16.13 14.92 25.51
CA VAL A 144 17.28 14.39 26.27
C VAL A 144 18.56 15.23 26.09
N ASP A 145 18.61 16.08 25.07
CA ASP A 145 19.64 17.11 24.92
C ASP A 145 19.49 18.21 25.99
N ALA A 146 18.29 18.42 26.53
CA ALA A 146 18.02 19.23 27.72
C ALA A 146 18.15 18.45 29.05
N LEU A 147 18.43 17.14 29.01
CA LEU A 147 18.72 16.32 30.20
C LEU A 147 20.23 16.30 30.54
N GLY A 148 21.05 17.09 29.83
CA GLY A 148 22.41 17.45 30.21
C GLY A 148 22.45 18.29 31.50
N CYS A 149 22.26 17.64 32.66
CA CYS A 149 22.52 18.19 33.99
C CYS A 149 21.82 19.54 34.32
N LEU A 150 20.48 19.52 34.35
CA LEU A 150 19.56 20.62 34.70
C LEU A 150 19.86 21.43 35.98
N VAL A 151 20.74 20.96 36.86
CA VAL A 151 21.07 21.72 38.09
C VAL A 151 22.22 22.72 37.85
N ALA A 152 23.02 22.51 36.80
CA ALA A 152 24.22 23.31 36.52
C ALA A 152 24.15 24.09 35.20
N ASP A 153 23.19 23.80 34.31
CA ASP A 153 22.82 24.68 33.19
C ASP A 153 21.99 25.84 33.77
N ILE A 154 22.70 26.88 34.20
CA ILE A 154 22.11 28.03 34.90
C ILE A 154 21.59 29.04 33.89
N ASN A 155 22.14 29.05 32.68
CA ASN A 155 21.82 30.02 31.65
C ASN A 155 20.72 29.54 30.67
N GLY A 156 20.43 28.23 30.66
CA GLY A 156 19.33 27.61 29.91
C GLY A 156 19.65 27.32 28.44
N ASP A 157 20.92 27.17 28.08
CA ASP A 157 21.37 26.94 26.69
C ASP A 157 21.54 25.45 26.35
N GLY A 158 21.25 24.55 27.29
CA GLY A 158 21.36 23.11 27.10
C GLY A 158 22.78 22.56 27.25
N GLN A 159 23.74 23.37 27.71
CA GLN A 159 25.10 22.95 28.02
C GLN A 159 25.46 23.30 29.47
N VAL A 160 26.46 22.61 30.03
CA VAL A 160 27.06 23.00 31.32
C VAL A 160 28.52 23.35 31.07
N ASP A 161 28.80 24.63 30.87
CA ASP A 161 30.12 25.12 30.48
C ASP A 161 30.53 26.44 31.17
N GLY A 162 31.52 27.15 30.61
CA GLY A 162 32.00 28.40 31.18
C GLY A 162 30.96 29.54 31.21
N ALA A 163 29.94 29.48 30.36
CA ALA A 163 28.86 30.46 30.30
C ALA A 163 27.97 30.40 31.55
N ASP A 164 27.72 29.22 32.11
CA ASP A 164 26.98 29.04 33.36
C ASP A 164 27.71 29.63 34.56
N PHE A 165 29.02 29.41 34.60
CA PHE A 165 29.86 29.99 35.65
C PHE A 165 29.90 31.53 35.56
N ALA A 166 29.96 32.07 34.34
CA ALA A 166 29.89 33.51 34.12
C ALA A 166 28.54 34.10 34.58
N TYR A 167 27.44 33.36 34.38
CA TYR A 167 26.11 33.75 34.86
C TYR A 167 26.06 33.87 36.39
N VAL A 168 26.62 32.90 37.12
CA VAL A 168 26.72 32.95 38.60
C VAL A 168 27.55 34.14 39.07
N LEU A 169 28.70 34.40 38.42
CA LEU A 169 29.56 35.53 38.76
C LEU A 169 28.91 36.89 38.52
N GLY A 170 27.98 36.99 37.56
CA GLY A 170 27.25 38.23 37.28
C GLY A 170 26.35 38.72 38.43
N TYR A 171 25.90 37.83 39.31
CA TYR A 171 25.07 38.17 40.47
C TYR A 171 25.87 38.30 41.77
N TRP A 172 27.17 38.01 41.75
CA TRP A 172 28.04 38.16 42.92
C TRP A 172 28.39 39.63 43.15
N GLY A 173 27.97 40.17 44.30
CA GLY A 173 28.38 41.51 44.77
C GLY A 173 27.43 42.67 44.46
N LEU A 174 26.22 42.42 43.93
CA LEU A 174 25.26 43.48 43.56
C LEU A 174 24.34 43.97 44.69
N CYS A 175 24.54 43.53 45.94
CA CYS A 175 23.87 44.15 47.08
C CYS A 175 24.61 45.43 47.50
N SER A 176 24.10 46.61 47.14
CA SER A 176 24.39 47.81 47.93
C SER A 176 23.68 47.65 49.27
N ALA A 177 24.44 47.73 50.37
CA ALA A 177 23.85 47.74 51.71
C ALA A 177 22.79 48.86 51.82
N PRO A 178 21.67 48.63 52.54
CA PRO A 178 20.66 49.67 52.77
C PRO A 178 21.22 50.88 53.51
#